data_AF-A0A7S2QHA8-F1
#
_entry.id   AF-A0A7S2QHA8-F1
#
_cell.length_a   1.000
_cell.length_b   1.000
_cell.length_c   1.000
_cell.angle_alpha   90.00
_cell.angle_beta   90.00
_cell.angle_gamma   90.00
#
_symmetry.space_group_name_H-M   'P 1'
#
loop_
_entity.id
_entity.type
_entity.pdbx_description
1 polymer ?
#
loop_
_entity_poly.entity_id
_entity_poly.type
_entity_poly.pdbx_seq_one_letter_code
_entity_poly.pdbx_strand_id
1 'polypeptide(L)'
;VFTQGAAPQWGYVPCDPHSGHLTDNITFADYLKPFPNGQDSFIAFSTAVNMPSGMQSTRLGILTKKLGTMSNNKCPADGADGWTRWWRDPVHPHTTAGPAMLKFYHQHVLQKGPNPEEALKPLTLAFAQGARLAMSSERIRARPLAYYKGLLQLLSKERMPVEGYFVEAMWHDIF
;
A
#
# COMPACT_ATOMS: atom_id res chain seq x y z
N VAL A 1 -4.84 -6.10 -13.96
CA VAL A 1 -3.65 -5.58 -13.27
C VAL A 1 -3.69 -4.06 -13.32
N PHE A 2 -3.50 -3.41 -12.18
CA PHE A 2 -3.29 -1.97 -12.10
C PHE A 2 -1.77 -1.72 -11.99
N THR A 3 -1.23 -0.86 -12.87
CA THR A 3 0.18 -0.49 -12.88
C THR A 3 0.34 0.94 -13.40
N GLN A 4 1.42 1.61 -13.00
CA GLN A 4 1.88 2.86 -13.61
C GLN A 4 2.15 2.67 -15.11
N GLY A 5 2.12 3.75 -15.89
CA GLY A 5 2.22 3.73 -17.36
C GLY A 5 3.58 3.33 -17.93
N ALA A 6 4.64 3.27 -17.12
CA ALA A 6 5.97 2.82 -17.52
C ALA A 6 6.23 1.36 -17.12
N ALA A 7 7.11 0.67 -17.87
CA ALA A 7 7.51 -0.69 -17.54
C ALA A 7 8.22 -0.73 -16.17
N PRO A 8 7.85 -1.66 -15.28
CA PRO A 8 8.37 -1.66 -13.93
C PRO A 8 9.82 -2.11 -13.86
N GLN A 9 10.63 -1.36 -13.14
CA GLN A 9 12.00 -1.75 -12.81
C GLN A 9 12.09 -2.25 -11.37
N TRP A 10 13.23 -2.83 -11.03
CA TRP A 10 13.52 -3.27 -9.67
C TRP A 10 14.10 -2.12 -8.85
N GLY A 11 13.78 -2.11 -7.56
CA GLY A 11 14.32 -1.14 -6.61
C GLY A 11 13.34 -0.01 -6.32
N TYR A 12 13.82 1.06 -5.69
CA TYR A 12 13.14 2.35 -5.59
C TYR A 12 14.17 3.45 -5.88
N VAL A 13 13.84 4.37 -6.78
CA VAL A 13 14.66 5.54 -7.11
C VAL A 13 13.83 6.79 -6.80
N PRO A 14 14.17 7.56 -5.76
CA PRO A 14 13.41 8.75 -5.39
C PRO A 14 13.32 9.75 -6.55
N CYS A 15 12.14 10.33 -6.75
CA CYS A 15 11.86 11.37 -7.77
C CYS A 15 12.11 10.95 -9.23
N ASP A 16 12.23 9.64 -9.51
CA ASP A 16 12.37 9.13 -10.87
C ASP A 16 11.00 8.63 -11.39
N PRO A 17 10.47 9.17 -12.49
CA PRO A 17 9.23 8.66 -13.11
C PRO A 17 9.36 7.22 -13.63
N HIS A 18 10.58 6.69 -13.68
CA HIS A 18 10.91 5.29 -14.00
C HIS A 18 11.36 4.51 -12.77
N SER A 19 11.16 5.06 -11.56
CA SER A 19 11.45 4.36 -10.32
C SER A 19 10.88 2.96 -10.40
N GLY A 20 11.78 2.00 -10.20
CA GLY A 20 11.36 0.65 -9.94
C GLY A 20 10.41 0.61 -8.75
N HIS A 21 9.55 -0.39 -8.74
CA HIS A 21 8.73 -0.74 -7.58
C HIS A 21 8.55 -2.26 -7.48
N LEU A 22 9.47 -3.01 -8.11
CA LEU A 22 9.56 -4.46 -7.93
C LEU A 22 10.46 -4.76 -6.74
N THR A 23 10.09 -5.78 -5.98
CA THR A 23 10.74 -6.23 -4.75
C THR A 23 10.85 -7.75 -4.72
N ASP A 24 11.74 -8.30 -3.91
CA ASP A 24 11.82 -9.75 -3.61
C ASP A 24 11.94 -10.64 -4.87
N ASN A 25 12.65 -10.17 -5.88
CA ASN A 25 12.79 -10.80 -7.20
C ASN A 25 11.46 -11.06 -7.94
N ILE A 26 10.36 -10.44 -7.50
CA ILE A 26 9.07 -10.44 -8.21
C ILE A 26 9.25 -9.72 -9.56
N THR A 27 8.68 -10.29 -10.60
CA THR A 27 8.67 -9.75 -11.95
C THR A 27 7.30 -9.22 -12.34
N PHE A 28 7.21 -8.43 -13.41
CA PHE A 28 5.90 -8.01 -13.93
C PHE A 28 5.02 -9.19 -14.35
N ALA A 29 5.62 -10.24 -14.91
CA ALA A 29 4.92 -11.43 -15.35
C ALA A 29 4.17 -12.13 -14.21
N ASP A 30 4.61 -11.98 -12.96
CA ASP A 30 3.95 -12.58 -11.80
C ASP A 30 2.58 -11.94 -11.52
N TYR A 31 2.40 -10.64 -11.82
CA TYR A 31 1.10 -9.96 -11.71
C TYR A 31 0.09 -10.40 -12.79
N LEU A 32 0.59 -10.93 -13.91
CA LEU A 32 -0.24 -11.37 -15.03
C LEU A 32 -0.76 -12.80 -14.86
N LYS A 33 -0.20 -13.55 -13.90
CA LYS A 33 -0.67 -14.91 -13.58
C LYS A 33 -1.99 -14.80 -12.81
N PRO A 34 -3.10 -15.40 -13.31
CA PRO A 34 -4.36 -15.41 -12.58
C PRO A 34 -4.18 -16.18 -11.28
N PHE A 35 -4.13 -15.44 -10.16
CA PHE A 35 -4.00 -15.87 -8.77
C PHE A 35 -3.68 -17.36 -8.53
N PRO A 36 -2.40 -17.75 -8.66
CA PRO A 36 -2.03 -19.14 -8.42
C PRO A 36 -2.39 -19.54 -6.99
N ASN A 37 -2.85 -20.78 -6.82
CA ASN A 37 -3.28 -21.35 -5.53
C ASN A 37 -4.56 -20.76 -4.93
N GLY A 38 -5.46 -20.21 -5.77
CA GLY A 38 -6.79 -19.77 -5.33
C GLY A 38 -6.78 -18.46 -4.55
N GLN A 39 -5.71 -17.67 -4.66
CA GLN A 39 -5.70 -16.28 -4.17
C GLN A 39 -6.72 -15.44 -4.98
N ASP A 40 -7.06 -14.25 -4.51
CA ASP A 40 -7.94 -13.31 -5.21
C ASP A 40 -7.25 -11.97 -5.53
N SER A 41 -5.99 -11.85 -5.09
CA SER A 41 -5.17 -10.65 -5.18
C SER A 41 -3.69 -11.00 -5.27
N PHE A 42 -2.90 -10.11 -5.88
CA PHE A 42 -1.44 -10.15 -5.89
C PHE A 42 -0.93 -8.74 -5.62
N ILE A 43 -0.32 -8.56 -4.45
CA ILE A 43 0.26 -7.29 -4.01
C ILE A 43 1.66 -7.56 -3.47
N ALA A 44 2.66 -6.92 -4.06
CA ALA A 44 4.03 -6.98 -3.54
C ALA A 44 4.22 -5.89 -2.49
N PHE A 45 3.90 -6.19 -1.24
CA PHE A 45 4.09 -5.26 -0.14
C PHE A 45 5.57 -4.95 0.03
N SER A 46 5.93 -3.68 -0.11
CA SER A 46 7.32 -3.19 -0.10
C SER A 46 7.60 -2.19 1.02
N THR A 47 6.55 -1.68 1.67
CA THR A 47 6.65 -0.65 2.70
C THR A 47 5.62 -0.90 3.79
N ALA A 48 5.91 -0.49 5.02
CA ALA A 48 4.98 -0.48 6.12
C ALA A 48 5.02 0.87 6.85
N VAL A 49 3.86 1.30 7.36
CA VAL A 49 3.72 2.54 8.11
C VAL A 49 2.82 2.33 9.32
N ASN A 50 3.25 2.83 10.47
CA ASN A 50 2.43 2.91 11.67
C ASN A 50 1.80 4.29 11.78
N MET A 51 0.48 4.35 11.85
CA MET A 51 -0.29 5.56 12.09
C MET A 51 -0.84 5.57 13.53
N PRO A 52 -0.88 6.73 14.20
CA PRO A 52 -0.55 8.06 13.67
C PRO A 52 0.92 8.47 13.83
N SER A 53 1.79 7.58 14.32
CA SER A 53 3.18 7.93 14.67
C SER A 53 4.03 8.37 13.47
N GLY A 54 3.69 7.90 12.27
CA GLY A 54 4.44 8.13 11.05
C GLY A 54 5.72 7.30 10.96
N MET A 55 5.89 6.29 11.83
CA MET A 55 7.02 5.36 11.74
C MET A 55 6.89 4.55 10.45
N GLN A 56 8.00 4.39 9.73
CA GLN A 56 8.07 3.70 8.45
C GLN A 56 9.07 2.56 8.51
N SER A 57 8.82 1.51 7.73
CA SER A 57 9.76 0.44 7.48
C SER A 57 9.67 0.03 6.02
N THR A 58 10.79 -0.39 5.45
CA THR A 58 10.93 -0.75 4.04
C THR A 58 11.32 -2.20 3.95
N ARG A 59 10.70 -2.94 3.03
CA ARG A 59 11.06 -4.34 2.79
C ARG A 59 12.42 -4.40 2.12
N LEU A 60 13.34 -5.21 2.63
CA LEU A 60 14.70 -5.28 2.10
C LEU A 60 14.76 -5.71 0.62
N GLY A 61 13.75 -6.43 0.13
CA GLY A 61 13.67 -6.88 -1.25
C GLY A 61 13.57 -5.75 -2.28
N ILE A 62 13.18 -4.54 -1.86
CA ILE A 62 13.19 -3.33 -2.70
C ILE A 62 14.54 -2.61 -2.66
N LEU A 63 15.42 -2.99 -1.72
CA LEU A 63 16.75 -2.38 -1.53
C LEU A 63 17.89 -3.29 -2.01
N THR A 64 17.65 -4.60 -2.10
CA THR A 64 18.63 -5.56 -2.65
C THR A 64 17.99 -6.75 -3.37
N LYS A 65 18.60 -7.20 -4.48
CA LYS A 65 18.24 -8.45 -5.19
C LYS A 65 18.85 -9.71 -4.56
N LYS A 66 19.72 -9.53 -3.55
CA LYS A 66 20.49 -10.62 -2.93
C LYS A 66 19.69 -11.42 -1.90
N LEU A 67 18.39 -11.15 -1.73
CA LEU A 67 17.53 -11.98 -0.88
C LEU A 67 17.28 -13.33 -1.54
N GLY A 68 17.46 -14.41 -0.77
CA GLY A 68 17.40 -15.78 -1.29
C GLY A 68 15.98 -16.29 -1.56
N THR A 69 14.96 -15.67 -0.98
CA THR A 69 13.59 -16.21 -0.98
C THR A 69 12.57 -15.20 -1.49
N MET A 70 11.86 -15.56 -2.56
CA MET A 70 10.73 -14.77 -3.07
C MET A 70 9.52 -14.90 -2.14
N SER A 71 8.81 -13.80 -1.89
CA SER A 71 7.52 -13.82 -1.20
C SER A 71 6.65 -12.67 -1.67
N ASN A 72 5.38 -12.94 -1.95
CA ASN A 72 4.35 -11.93 -2.17
C ASN A 72 3.38 -11.82 -0.97
N ASN A 73 3.70 -12.46 0.16
CA ASN A 73 2.91 -12.33 1.38
C ASN A 73 3.04 -10.91 1.95
N LYS A 74 2.10 -10.56 2.84
CA LYS A 74 2.16 -9.30 3.61
C LYS A 74 3.47 -9.17 4.41
N CYS A 75 4.01 -10.29 4.87
CA CYS A 75 5.34 -10.35 5.47
C CYS A 75 6.38 -10.94 4.50
N PRO A 76 7.64 -10.49 4.57
CA PRO A 76 8.77 -11.10 3.88
C PRO A 76 8.96 -12.56 4.24
N ALA A 77 9.64 -13.31 3.36
CA ALA A 77 9.99 -14.70 3.61
C ALA A 77 10.85 -14.87 4.87
N ASP A 78 11.77 -13.93 5.10
CA ASP A 78 12.66 -13.90 6.27
C ASP A 78 11.98 -13.27 7.50
N GLY A 79 10.65 -13.15 7.50
CA GLY A 79 9.88 -12.60 8.61
C GLY A 79 10.23 -11.16 8.93
N ALA A 80 10.55 -10.88 10.20
CA ALA A 80 10.92 -9.55 10.67
C ALA A 80 12.26 -9.06 10.09
N ASP A 81 13.19 -9.97 9.81
CA ASP A 81 14.52 -9.64 9.29
C ASP A 81 14.50 -9.24 7.81
N GLY A 82 13.39 -9.50 7.11
CA GLY A 82 13.15 -9.00 5.76
C GLY A 82 12.71 -7.53 5.69
N TRP A 83 12.62 -6.84 6.83
CA TRP A 83 12.28 -5.41 6.92
C TRP A 83 13.48 -4.60 7.43
N THR A 84 13.57 -3.34 7.00
CA THR A 84 14.46 -2.38 7.67
C THR A 84 13.97 -2.14 9.10
N ARG A 85 14.88 -1.65 9.96
CA ARG A 85 14.48 -1.04 11.23
C ARG A 85 13.44 0.05 10.97
N TRP A 86 12.52 0.22 11.92
CA TRP A 86 11.57 1.33 11.89
C TRP A 86 12.32 2.65 11.99
N TRP A 87 11.98 3.58 11.11
CA TRP A 87 12.56 4.92 11.05
C TRP A 87 11.46 5.97 10.96
N ARG A 88 11.83 7.22 11.27
CA ARG A 88 10.90 8.35 11.22
C ARG A 88 11.59 9.52 10.57
N ASP A 89 10.93 10.09 9.59
CA ASP A 89 11.28 11.38 9.03
C ASP A 89 10.31 12.43 9.61
N PRO A 90 10.81 13.41 10.39
CA PRO A 90 9.98 14.45 11.02
C PRO A 90 9.16 15.28 10.05
N VAL A 91 9.60 15.45 8.80
CA VAL A 91 8.91 16.28 7.80
C VAL A 91 8.04 15.47 6.85
N HIS A 92 8.09 14.15 6.92
CA HIS A 92 7.30 13.27 6.05
C HIS A 92 5.79 13.42 6.31
N PRO A 93 4.92 13.40 5.26
CA PRO A 93 3.47 13.50 5.42
C PRO A 93 2.85 12.50 6.41
N HIS A 94 3.40 11.28 6.52
CA HIS A 94 2.95 10.30 7.53
C HIS A 94 3.15 10.80 8.97
N THR A 95 4.20 11.58 9.22
CA THR A 95 4.50 12.14 10.53
C THR A 95 3.64 13.37 10.80
N THR A 96 3.49 14.25 9.82
CA THR A 96 2.81 15.54 9.99
C THR A 96 1.29 15.43 9.90
N ALA A 97 0.76 14.47 9.14
CA ALA A 97 -0.67 14.29 8.90
C ALA A 97 -1.22 12.90 9.28
N GLY A 98 -0.43 12.09 9.99
CA GLY A 98 -0.83 10.75 10.45
C GLY A 98 -2.22 10.67 11.10
N PRO A 99 -2.63 11.59 12.00
CA PRO A 99 -3.97 11.59 12.58
C PRO A 99 -5.09 11.80 11.54
N ALA A 100 -4.90 12.68 10.55
CA ALA A 100 -5.88 12.93 9.50
C ALA A 100 -6.02 11.72 8.58
N MET A 101 -4.88 11.12 8.17
CA MET A 101 -4.84 9.87 7.41
C MET A 101 -5.53 8.72 8.14
N LEU A 102 -5.30 8.58 9.45
CA LEU A 102 -5.89 7.55 10.29
C LEU A 102 -7.42 7.69 10.38
N LYS A 103 -7.88 8.93 10.61
CA LYS A 103 -9.30 9.26 10.63
C LYS A 103 -9.96 8.94 9.28
N PHE A 104 -9.33 9.34 8.17
CA PHE A 104 -9.82 9.04 6.83
C PHE A 104 -9.95 7.53 6.59
N TYR A 105 -8.93 6.76 6.96
CA TYR A 105 -8.95 5.30 6.82
C TYR A 105 -10.13 4.67 7.57
N HIS A 106 -10.31 4.98 8.86
CA HIS A 106 -11.41 4.38 9.63
C HIS A 106 -12.80 4.84 9.14
N GLN A 107 -12.93 6.11 8.76
CA GLN A 107 -14.22 6.68 8.35
C GLN A 107 -14.64 6.31 6.93
N HIS A 108 -13.71 6.31 5.98
CA HIS A 108 -14.03 6.20 4.56
C HIS A 108 -13.59 4.87 3.94
N VAL A 109 -12.48 4.28 4.40
CA VAL A 109 -12.04 2.97 3.91
C VAL A 109 -12.73 1.83 4.64
N LEU A 110 -12.65 1.81 5.98
CA LEU A 110 -13.32 0.78 6.79
C LEU A 110 -14.80 1.07 7.08
N GLN A 111 -15.24 2.31 6.91
CA GLN A 111 -16.63 2.74 7.15
C GLN A 111 -17.13 2.40 8.58
N LYS A 112 -16.25 2.49 9.59
CA LYS A 112 -16.57 2.15 10.99
C LYS A 112 -17.47 3.15 11.72
N GLY A 113 -17.96 4.18 11.03
CA GLY A 113 -18.82 5.21 11.60
C GLY A 113 -18.05 6.31 12.35
N PRO A 114 -18.77 7.27 12.97
CA PRO A 114 -18.17 8.50 13.48
C PRO A 114 -17.57 8.39 14.89
N ASN A 115 -17.46 7.19 15.48
CA ASN A 115 -16.93 7.04 16.83
C ASN A 115 -15.48 7.58 16.91
N PRO A 116 -15.22 8.65 17.67
CA PRO A 116 -13.89 9.27 17.75
C PRO A 116 -12.81 8.32 18.28
N GLU A 117 -13.14 7.42 19.21
CA GLU A 117 -12.18 6.48 19.79
C GLU A 117 -11.71 5.44 18.77
N GLU A 118 -12.64 4.92 17.97
CA GLU A 118 -12.30 4.01 16.86
C GLU A 118 -11.56 4.75 15.75
N ALA A 119 -11.91 6.01 15.47
CA ALA A 119 -11.32 6.81 14.41
C ALA A 119 -9.83 7.14 14.64
N LEU A 120 -9.34 7.06 15.87
CA LEU A 120 -7.95 7.32 16.23
C LEU A 120 -7.20 6.06 16.72
N LYS A 121 -7.82 4.88 16.61
CA LYS A 121 -7.17 3.62 16.98
C LYS A 121 -5.92 3.40 16.10
N PRO A 122 -4.70 3.33 16.69
CA PRO A 122 -3.48 3.16 15.93
C PRO A 122 -3.49 1.88 15.10
N LEU A 123 -2.82 1.93 13.95
CA LEU A 123 -2.74 0.78 13.06
C LEU A 123 -1.46 0.80 12.23
N THR A 124 -1.06 -0.39 11.77
CA THR A 124 0.06 -0.56 10.85
C THR A 124 -0.48 -1.05 9.52
N LEU A 125 -0.20 -0.32 8.43
CA LEU A 125 -0.48 -0.77 7.07
C LEU A 125 0.82 -1.20 6.42
N ALA A 126 0.78 -2.35 5.75
CA ALA A 126 1.75 -2.70 4.73
C ALA A 126 1.16 -2.33 3.38
N PHE A 127 1.97 -1.78 2.49
CA PHE A 127 1.54 -1.35 1.16
C PHE A 127 2.59 -1.58 0.08
N ALA A 128 2.12 -1.62 -1.16
CA ALA A 128 2.97 -1.69 -2.33
C ALA A 128 3.28 -0.26 -2.80
N GLN A 129 4.51 0.18 -2.56
CA GLN A 129 4.98 1.48 -3.04
C GLN A 129 4.89 1.54 -4.56
N GLY A 130 4.47 2.68 -5.12
CA GLY A 130 4.27 2.81 -6.57
C GLY A 130 3.04 2.08 -7.08
N ALA A 131 2.22 1.56 -6.15
CA ALA A 131 0.81 1.36 -6.41
C ALA A 131 0.60 0.34 -7.56
N ARG A 132 1.15 -0.89 -7.38
CA ARG A 132 1.00 -1.99 -8.34
C ARG A 132 0.35 -3.20 -7.71
N LEU A 133 -0.74 -3.66 -8.31
CA LEU A 133 -1.53 -4.80 -7.82
C LEU A 133 -2.29 -5.50 -8.94
N ALA A 134 -2.58 -6.78 -8.73
CA ALA A 134 -3.58 -7.51 -9.47
C ALA A 134 -4.71 -7.93 -8.52
N MET A 135 -5.96 -7.81 -8.97
CA MET A 135 -7.16 -8.15 -8.19
C MET A 135 -8.12 -8.92 -9.08
N SER A 136 -8.82 -9.90 -8.49
CA SER A 136 -9.87 -10.64 -9.17
C SER A 136 -11.10 -9.77 -9.36
N SER A 137 -11.96 -10.15 -10.31
CA SER A 137 -13.22 -9.43 -10.51
C SER A 137 -14.13 -9.60 -9.29
N GLU A 138 -14.06 -10.74 -8.62
CA GLU A 138 -14.84 -11.10 -7.44
C GLU A 138 -14.46 -10.21 -6.28
N ARG A 139 -13.15 -10.01 -6.05
CA ARG A 139 -12.59 -9.17 -5.00
C ARG A 139 -13.05 -7.71 -5.15
N ILE A 140 -12.92 -7.15 -6.36
CA ILE A 140 -13.41 -5.80 -6.66
C ILE A 140 -14.93 -5.69 -6.44
N ARG A 141 -15.71 -6.71 -6.83
CA ARG A 141 -17.18 -6.72 -6.70
C ARG A 141 -17.67 -7.00 -5.28
N ALA A 142 -16.81 -7.40 -4.35
CA ALA A 142 -17.17 -7.58 -2.94
C ALA A 142 -17.58 -6.25 -2.27
N ARG A 143 -17.18 -5.11 -2.84
CA ARG A 143 -17.66 -3.78 -2.45
C ARG A 143 -18.66 -3.25 -3.49
N PRO A 144 -19.74 -2.55 -3.08
CA PRO A 144 -20.70 -1.98 -4.01
C PRO A 144 -20.09 -0.81 -4.81
N LEU A 145 -20.56 -0.58 -6.04
CA LEU A 145 -20.12 0.56 -6.87
C LEU A 145 -20.21 1.92 -6.14
N ALA A 146 -21.22 2.09 -5.29
CA ALA A 146 -21.40 3.29 -4.49
C ALA A 146 -20.23 3.59 -3.55
N TYR A 147 -19.58 2.56 -3.00
CA TYR A 147 -18.37 2.69 -2.17
C TYR A 147 -17.24 3.36 -2.96
N TYR A 148 -16.92 2.82 -4.13
CA TYR A 148 -15.87 3.36 -4.99
C TYR A 148 -16.18 4.77 -5.49
N LYS A 149 -17.44 5.05 -5.86
CA LYS A 149 -17.86 6.41 -6.25
C LYS A 149 -17.70 7.40 -5.10
N GLY A 150 -18.04 7.01 -3.88
CA GLY A 150 -17.86 7.83 -2.68
C GLY A 150 -16.39 8.17 -2.43
N LEU A 151 -15.51 7.16 -2.42
CA LEU A 151 -14.07 7.38 -2.30
C LEU A 151 -13.53 8.28 -3.42
N LEU A 152 -13.89 8.00 -4.68
CA LEU A 152 -13.46 8.82 -5.80
C LEU A 152 -13.87 10.29 -5.65
N GLN A 153 -15.08 10.57 -5.17
CA GLN A 153 -15.56 11.94 -4.94
C GLN A 153 -14.79 12.70 -3.85
N LEU A 154 -14.25 11.99 -2.86
CA LEU A 154 -13.42 12.58 -1.80
C LEU A 154 -12.00 12.86 -2.28
N LEU A 155 -11.45 11.98 -3.12
CA LEU A 155 -10.06 12.07 -3.58
C LEU A 155 -9.90 12.91 -4.86
N SER A 156 -10.96 13.07 -5.64
CA SER A 156 -10.94 13.86 -6.87
C SER A 156 -10.86 15.36 -6.59
N LYS A 157 -10.26 16.10 -7.53
CA LYS A 157 -10.18 17.57 -7.51
C LYS A 157 -9.52 18.12 -6.24
N GLU A 158 -8.56 17.36 -5.69
CA GLU A 158 -7.72 17.80 -4.56
C GLU A 158 -8.51 18.18 -3.31
N ARG A 159 -9.72 17.62 -3.11
CA ARG A 159 -10.55 17.92 -1.92
C ARG A 159 -9.90 17.45 -0.62
N MET A 160 -9.17 16.34 -0.69
CA MET A 160 -8.41 15.76 0.42
C MET A 160 -7.01 15.40 -0.11
N PRO A 161 -6.12 16.37 -0.31
CA PRO A 161 -4.88 16.17 -1.07
C PRO A 161 -3.90 15.26 -0.32
N VAL A 162 -3.87 15.32 1.01
CA VAL A 162 -3.00 14.49 1.85
C VAL A 162 -3.48 13.04 1.88
N GLU A 163 -4.78 12.83 2.05
CA GLU A 163 -5.40 11.52 2.03
C GLU A 163 -5.36 10.91 0.62
N GLY A 164 -5.51 11.73 -0.42
CA GLY A 164 -5.34 11.33 -1.81
C GLY A 164 -3.92 10.91 -2.13
N TYR A 165 -2.92 11.59 -1.57
CA TYR A 165 -1.53 11.16 -1.66
C TYR A 165 -1.31 9.79 -1.01
N PHE A 166 -1.95 9.53 0.15
CA PHE A 166 -1.70 8.34 0.95
C PHE A 166 -2.67 7.17 0.71
N VAL A 167 -3.66 7.32 -0.19
CA VAL A 167 -4.60 6.25 -0.48
C VAL A 167 -3.91 4.97 -0.97
N GLU A 168 -2.72 5.07 -1.57
CA GLU A 168 -1.90 3.92 -1.98
C GLU A 168 -1.65 2.94 -0.83
N ALA A 169 -1.51 3.45 0.40
CA ALA A 169 -1.26 2.62 1.56
C ALA A 169 -2.47 1.78 1.98
N MET A 170 -3.66 2.14 1.48
CA MET A 170 -4.95 1.55 1.85
C MET A 170 -5.51 0.64 0.77
N TRP A 171 -4.82 0.49 -0.37
CA TRP A 171 -5.35 -0.22 -1.54
C TRP A 171 -5.72 -1.68 -1.29
N HIS A 172 -4.98 -2.38 -0.44
CA HIS A 172 -5.30 -3.75 -0.05
C HIS A 172 -6.66 -3.87 0.67
N ASP A 173 -7.09 -2.82 1.36
CA ASP A 173 -8.34 -2.84 2.12
C ASP A 173 -9.51 -2.19 1.36
N ILE A 174 -9.19 -1.37 0.34
CA ILE A 174 -10.13 -0.81 -0.63
C ILE A 174 -10.58 -1.85 -1.64
N PHE A 175 -9.63 -2.65 -2.16
CA PHE A 175 -9.88 -3.68 -3.16
C PHE A 175 -9.89 -5.06 -2.51
#